data_AF-A0A081D823-F1
#
_entry.id   AF-A0A081D823-F1
#
_cell.length_a   1.000
_cell.length_b   1.000
_cell.length_c   1.000
_cell.angle_alpha   90.00
_cell.angle_beta   90.00
_cell.angle_gamma   90.00
#
_symmetry.space_group_name_H-M   'P 1'
#
loop_
_entity.id
_entity.type
_entity.pdbx_description
1 polymer ?
#
loop_
_entity_poly.entity_id
_entity_poly.type
_entity_poly.pdbx_seq_one_letter_code
_entity_poly.pdbx_strand_id
1 'polypeptide(L)'
;MNHLSNIDLSDELKVPEGDDYVYFPMPIIKMVSFPFKWLPFLIIGSGLLLVVLIVYGIRKRRISFGQILAGFVPFLGCLIIGYLLSNYGWVGIKSGSFYVDQQHGFPYNGYWLIAAAAMTAATLCFFLYHKYYKKDNVASLSIAPLFILWLVCLLIAFPVGDGGLIPGVFLPGAGFFLVPLIAGLLMVWLNINQRRPSYILLVILAVPALFIFTPFVKAFPVALGMGILFVAAILTTLLIGLLIPIIGHYRRKDLLSFIGLIATLVCVGYAFAKAEFTPSQPQSTSLVYIQNQDDQTAQWATYDEVLTDWTKAKLGESPAAASELNKNTIDSKYGTGFSYAATAPYKELAPVR
;
A
#
# COMPACT_ATOMS: atom_id res chain seq x y z
N MET A 1 -16.42 -2.97 39.60
CA MET A 1 -16.34 -3.09 38.13
C MET A 1 -14.87 -2.97 37.77
N ASN A 2 -14.23 -4.08 37.38
CA ASN A 2 -12.85 -4.04 36.92
C ASN A 2 -12.82 -3.23 35.62
N HIS A 3 -12.07 -2.14 35.62
CA HIS A 3 -11.85 -1.31 34.43
C HIS A 3 -11.21 -2.17 33.34
N LEU A 4 -11.59 -1.92 32.07
CA LEU A 4 -10.98 -2.54 30.88
C LEU A 4 -9.44 -2.42 30.84
N SER A 5 -8.86 -1.44 31.54
CA SER A 5 -7.41 -1.20 31.62
C SER A 5 -6.63 -2.24 32.43
N ASN A 6 -7.31 -3.00 33.30
CA ASN A 6 -6.68 -3.97 34.21
C ASN A 6 -6.94 -5.43 33.77
N ILE A 7 -7.58 -5.63 32.62
CA ILE A 7 -7.78 -6.96 32.05
C ILE A 7 -6.48 -7.34 31.36
N ASP A 8 -5.84 -8.39 31.84
CA ASP A 8 -4.70 -8.99 31.17
C ASP A 8 -5.18 -9.63 29.86
N LEU A 9 -4.92 -8.93 28.75
CA LEU A 9 -5.30 -9.37 27.40
C LEU A 9 -4.44 -10.55 26.91
N SER A 10 -3.42 -10.96 27.66
CA SER A 10 -2.49 -12.00 27.24
C SER A 10 -3.00 -13.43 27.45
N ASP A 11 -3.81 -13.67 28.49
CA ASP A 11 -4.21 -15.04 28.88
C ASP A 11 -5.64 -15.44 28.49
N GLU A 12 -6.59 -14.51 28.33
CA GLU A 12 -8.01 -14.86 28.10
C GLU A 12 -8.57 -14.49 26.71
N LEU A 13 -7.86 -13.65 25.94
CA LEU A 13 -8.34 -13.15 24.63
C LEU A 13 -7.48 -13.57 23.44
N LYS A 14 -6.32 -14.20 23.69
CA LYS A 14 -5.47 -14.77 22.66
C LYS A 14 -5.79 -16.26 22.50
N VAL A 15 -5.81 -16.73 21.27
CA VAL A 15 -5.88 -18.16 20.97
C VAL A 15 -4.57 -18.80 21.44
N PRO A 16 -4.55 -20.06 21.93
CA PRO A 16 -3.30 -20.76 22.22
C PRO A 16 -2.32 -20.65 21.06
N GLU A 17 -1.03 -20.53 21.39
CA GLU A 17 0.01 -20.33 20.40
C GLU A 17 -0.06 -21.39 19.29
N GLY A 18 -0.19 -20.92 18.04
CA GLY A 18 -0.32 -21.76 16.86
C GLY A 18 -1.75 -22.14 16.46
N ASP A 19 -2.78 -21.70 17.17
CA ASP A 19 -4.18 -21.87 16.76
C ASP A 19 -4.72 -20.64 16.00
N ASP A 20 -3.83 -19.74 15.61
CA ASP A 20 -4.14 -18.61 14.75
C ASP A 20 -4.61 -19.05 13.37
N TYR A 21 -5.48 -18.24 12.77
CA TYR A 21 -5.97 -18.44 11.41
C TYR A 21 -5.57 -17.25 10.54
N VAL A 22 -5.19 -17.56 9.30
CA VAL A 22 -5.18 -16.56 8.22
C VAL A 22 -6.60 -16.48 7.69
N TYR A 23 -7.18 -15.29 7.66
CA TYR A 23 -8.53 -15.06 7.16
C TYR A 23 -8.60 -13.83 6.26
N PHE A 24 -9.46 -13.90 5.24
CA PHE A 24 -9.67 -12.79 4.32
C PHE A 24 -11.05 -12.93 3.64
N PRO A 25 -11.68 -11.80 3.28
CA PRO A 25 -12.96 -11.82 2.59
C PRO A 25 -12.81 -12.24 1.12
N MET A 26 -13.75 -13.04 0.63
CA MET A 26 -13.88 -13.45 -0.76
C MET A 26 -15.33 -13.28 -1.24
N PRO A 27 -15.54 -12.97 -2.53
CA PRO A 27 -16.88 -12.94 -3.09
C PRO A 27 -17.50 -14.33 -3.00
N ILE A 28 -18.83 -14.39 -2.78
CA ILE A 28 -19.63 -15.61 -2.69
C ILE A 28 -19.35 -16.43 -1.41
N ILE A 29 -18.09 -16.73 -1.12
CA ILE A 29 -17.64 -17.58 0.00
C ILE A 29 -17.61 -16.80 1.34
N LYS A 30 -17.74 -15.47 1.29
CA LYS A 30 -17.69 -14.53 2.43
C LYS A 30 -16.33 -14.53 3.11
N MET A 31 -16.08 -15.40 4.09
CA MET A 31 -14.82 -15.44 4.84
C MET A 31 -14.11 -16.75 4.56
N VAL A 32 -12.93 -16.67 3.94
CA VAL A 32 -12.05 -17.83 3.80
C VAL A 32 -11.05 -17.79 4.94
N SER A 33 -10.86 -18.91 5.61
CA SER A 33 -9.87 -19.04 6.68
C SER A 33 -9.12 -20.37 6.59
N PHE A 34 -7.84 -20.37 6.94
CA PHE A 34 -7.04 -21.59 7.08
C PHE A 34 -6.05 -21.44 8.25
N PRO A 35 -5.65 -22.55 8.90
CA PRO A 35 -4.73 -22.50 10.04
C PRO A 35 -3.39 -21.85 9.68
N PHE A 36 -2.88 -20.96 10.52
CA PHE A 36 -1.59 -20.29 10.33
C PHE A 36 -0.44 -21.30 10.25
N LYS A 37 -0.54 -22.40 11.02
CA LYS A 37 0.38 -23.54 10.93
C LYS A 37 0.57 -24.02 9.49
N TRP A 38 -0.40 -23.87 8.59
CA TRP A 38 -0.30 -24.30 7.19
C TRP A 38 0.65 -23.47 6.32
N LEU A 39 0.95 -22.26 6.76
CA LEU A 39 1.64 -21.26 5.97
C LEU A 39 3.04 -21.70 5.48
N PRO A 40 3.93 -22.27 6.32
CA PRO A 40 5.25 -22.71 5.87
C PRO A 40 5.17 -23.76 4.76
N PHE A 41 4.29 -24.76 4.94
CA PHE A 41 4.16 -25.86 3.99
C PHE A 41 3.57 -25.38 2.67
N LEU A 42 2.62 -24.46 2.71
CA LEU A 42 2.05 -23.85 1.51
C LEU A 42 3.05 -22.95 0.76
N ILE A 43 3.89 -22.20 1.47
CA ILE A 43 4.96 -21.38 0.85
C ILE A 43 6.01 -22.28 0.20
N ILE A 44 6.51 -23.29 0.90
CA ILE A 44 7.49 -24.23 0.34
C ILE A 44 6.87 -25.01 -0.82
N GLY A 45 5.66 -25.53 -0.63
CA GLY A 45 4.93 -26.30 -1.65
C GLY A 45 4.64 -25.49 -2.91
N SER A 46 4.26 -24.22 -2.80
CA SER A 46 4.07 -23.33 -3.95
C SER A 46 5.39 -23.01 -4.67
N GLY A 47 6.50 -22.87 -3.93
CA GLY A 47 7.83 -22.72 -4.52
C GLY A 47 8.27 -23.97 -5.30
N LEU A 48 8.10 -25.16 -4.71
CA LEU A 48 8.36 -26.43 -5.39
C LEU A 48 7.46 -26.60 -6.63
N LEU A 49 6.16 -26.27 -6.51
CA LEU A 49 5.23 -26.30 -7.64
C LEU A 49 5.66 -25.35 -8.77
N LEU A 50 6.12 -24.14 -8.44
CA LEU A 50 6.66 -23.20 -9.43
C LEU A 50 7.85 -23.81 -10.18
N VAL A 51 8.81 -24.42 -9.48
CA VAL A 51 9.95 -25.11 -10.10
C VAL A 51 9.49 -26.26 -10.98
N VAL A 52 8.57 -27.09 -10.50
CA VAL A 52 7.99 -28.21 -11.27
C VAL A 52 7.32 -27.72 -12.55
N LEU A 53 6.52 -26.64 -12.48
CA LEU A 53 5.87 -26.05 -13.65
C LEU A 53 6.87 -25.49 -14.67
N ILE A 54 7.97 -24.88 -14.20
CA ILE A 54 9.05 -24.41 -15.09
C ILE A 54 9.67 -25.61 -15.82
N VAL A 55 10.10 -26.64 -15.09
CA VAL A 55 10.72 -27.84 -15.69
C VAL A 55 9.76 -28.55 -16.63
N TYR A 56 8.50 -28.72 -16.23
CA TYR A 56 7.46 -29.34 -17.03
C TYR A 56 7.14 -28.54 -18.30
N GLY A 57 7.03 -27.21 -18.19
CA GLY A 57 6.79 -26.32 -19.31
C GLY A 57 7.94 -26.30 -20.32
N ILE A 58 9.19 -26.38 -19.85
CA ILE A 58 10.38 -26.50 -20.69
C ILE A 58 10.36 -27.84 -21.45
N ARG A 59 10.08 -28.96 -20.76
CA ARG A 59 9.94 -30.29 -21.40
C ARG A 59 8.85 -30.31 -22.48
N LYS A 60 7.73 -29.63 -22.24
CA LYS A 60 6.65 -29.46 -23.24
C LYS A 60 6.96 -28.42 -24.33
N ARG A 61 8.11 -27.74 -24.29
CA ARG A 61 8.48 -26.63 -25.20
C ARG A 61 7.47 -25.47 -25.18
N ARG A 62 6.79 -25.29 -24.06
CA ARG A 62 5.80 -24.22 -23.81
C ARG A 62 6.36 -23.07 -22.99
N ILE A 63 7.48 -23.33 -22.32
CA ILE A 63 8.28 -22.34 -21.59
C ILE A 63 9.69 -22.39 -22.16
N SER A 64 10.27 -21.21 -22.39
CA SER A 64 11.68 -21.04 -22.70
C SER A 64 12.37 -20.29 -21.56
N PHE A 65 13.54 -20.77 -21.13
CA PHE A 65 14.31 -20.14 -20.06
C PHE A 65 14.72 -18.71 -20.42
N GLY A 66 15.19 -18.47 -21.65
CA GLY A 66 15.49 -17.13 -22.13
C GLY A 66 14.27 -16.20 -22.12
N GLN A 67 13.06 -16.74 -22.33
CA GLN A 67 11.82 -15.96 -22.25
C GLN A 67 11.34 -15.73 -20.81
N ILE A 68 11.69 -16.61 -19.87
CA ILE A 68 11.49 -16.33 -18.43
C ILE A 68 12.33 -15.11 -18.05
N LEU A 69 13.64 -15.14 -18.35
CA LEU A 69 14.54 -14.02 -18.04
C LEU A 69 14.09 -12.73 -18.73
N ALA A 70 13.69 -12.81 -20.00
CA ALA A 70 13.12 -11.66 -20.71
C ALA A 70 11.83 -11.14 -20.05
N GLY A 71 11.05 -11.99 -19.37
CA GLY A 71 9.84 -11.61 -18.64
C GLY A 71 10.10 -10.84 -17.34
N PHE A 72 11.28 -10.99 -16.73
CA PHE A 72 11.69 -10.15 -15.60
C PHE A 72 11.91 -8.69 -16.00
N VAL A 73 12.35 -8.42 -17.23
CA VAL A 73 12.62 -7.05 -17.70
C VAL A 73 11.38 -6.16 -17.68
N PRO A 74 10.24 -6.50 -18.34
CA PRO A 74 9.04 -5.68 -18.26
C PRO A 74 8.46 -5.65 -16.83
N PHE A 75 8.54 -6.76 -16.08
CA PHE A 75 7.96 -6.82 -14.74
C PHE A 75 8.70 -5.91 -13.74
N LEU A 76 10.02 -6.09 -13.62
CA LEU A 76 10.87 -5.26 -12.76
C LEU A 76 10.90 -3.81 -13.25
N GLY A 77 10.88 -3.59 -14.57
CA GLY A 77 10.74 -2.26 -15.16
C GLY A 77 9.47 -1.55 -14.69
N CYS A 78 8.32 -2.24 -14.68
CA CYS A 78 7.07 -1.67 -14.15
C CYS A 78 7.17 -1.35 -12.65
N LEU A 79 7.73 -2.27 -11.85
CA LEU A 79 7.88 -2.07 -10.41
C LEU A 79 8.78 -0.86 -10.09
N ILE A 80 9.95 -0.78 -10.73
CA ILE A 80 10.92 0.28 -10.50
C ILE A 80 10.35 1.62 -10.99
N ILE A 81 9.88 1.70 -12.23
CA ILE A 81 9.35 2.96 -12.78
C ILE A 81 8.10 3.40 -12.01
N GLY A 82 7.19 2.47 -11.70
CA GLY A 82 5.99 2.74 -10.91
C GLY A 82 6.32 3.24 -9.49
N TYR A 83 7.32 2.63 -8.85
CA TYR A 83 7.85 3.09 -7.56
C TYR A 83 8.41 4.52 -7.66
N LEU A 84 9.32 4.75 -8.60
CA LEU A 84 9.99 6.04 -8.77
C LEU A 84 8.99 7.16 -9.05
N LEU A 85 8.08 6.96 -10.02
CA LEU A 85 7.09 7.96 -10.39
C LEU A 85 6.14 8.30 -9.23
N SER A 86 5.68 7.29 -8.49
CA SER A 86 4.72 7.52 -7.40
C SER A 86 5.39 8.11 -6.16
N ASN A 87 6.58 7.62 -5.81
CA ASN A 87 7.32 8.09 -4.64
C ASN A 87 7.83 9.53 -4.85
N TYR A 88 8.55 9.78 -5.94
CA TYR A 88 9.06 11.11 -6.22
C TYR A 88 7.97 12.08 -6.67
N GLY A 89 6.89 11.58 -7.28
CA GLY A 89 5.68 12.36 -7.53
C GLY A 89 5.07 12.90 -6.24
N TRP A 90 4.93 12.06 -5.20
CA TRP A 90 4.49 12.52 -3.88
C TRP A 90 5.46 13.52 -3.25
N VAL A 91 6.77 13.23 -3.30
CA VAL A 91 7.81 14.13 -2.78
C VAL A 91 7.76 15.50 -3.46
N GLY A 92 7.46 15.58 -4.75
CA GLY A 92 7.35 16.84 -5.49
C GLY A 92 6.12 17.67 -5.15
N ILE A 93 5.01 17.04 -4.71
CA ILE A 93 3.76 17.75 -4.43
C ILE A 93 3.56 18.09 -2.95
N LYS A 94 4.17 17.32 -2.03
CA LYS A 94 3.93 17.45 -0.59
C LYS A 94 4.34 18.80 0.02
N SER A 95 5.16 19.59 -0.67
CA SER A 95 5.61 20.92 -0.22
C SER A 95 4.63 22.04 -0.55
N GLY A 96 3.55 21.78 -1.30
CA GLY A 96 2.53 22.78 -1.56
C GLY A 96 1.72 23.09 -0.31
N SER A 97 1.28 24.35 -0.16
CA SER A 97 0.52 24.82 1.02
C SER A 97 -0.73 23.98 1.35
N PHE A 98 -1.35 23.36 0.34
CA PHE A 98 -2.48 22.44 0.54
C PHE A 98 -2.10 21.11 1.24
N TYR A 99 -0.83 20.69 1.15
CA TYR A 99 -0.36 19.37 1.59
C TYR A 99 0.48 19.40 2.86
N VAL A 100 1.12 20.54 3.16
CA VAL A 100 2.08 20.69 4.26
C VAL A 100 1.42 20.44 5.62
N ASP A 101 0.28 21.06 5.89
CA ASP A 101 -0.41 20.96 7.19
C ASP A 101 -1.38 19.78 7.27
N GLN A 102 -0.92 18.59 6.88
CA GLN A 102 -1.72 17.37 6.95
C GLN A 102 -1.17 16.39 7.99
N GLN A 103 -1.47 16.66 9.27
CA GLN A 103 -0.95 15.87 10.41
C GLN A 103 -1.28 14.38 10.35
N HIS A 104 -2.45 14.01 9.81
CA HIS A 104 -2.85 12.62 9.63
C HIS A 104 -2.33 11.99 8.31
N GLY A 105 -1.51 12.74 7.56
CA GLY A 105 -0.76 12.23 6.41
C GLY A 105 -1.56 11.91 5.15
N PHE A 106 -2.87 12.19 5.11
CA PHE A 106 -3.74 11.85 3.98
C PHE A 106 -4.59 13.05 3.52
N PRO A 107 -4.29 13.71 2.40
CA PRO A 107 -5.01 14.89 1.92
C PRO A 107 -6.38 14.54 1.32
N TYR A 108 -7.29 15.52 1.22
CA TYR A 108 -8.65 15.31 0.70
C TYR A 108 -8.69 14.76 -0.74
N ASN A 109 -7.73 15.16 -1.58
CA ASN A 109 -7.59 14.65 -2.95
C ASN A 109 -6.76 13.35 -3.03
N GLY A 110 -6.33 12.78 -1.90
CA GLY A 110 -5.44 11.62 -1.81
C GLY A 110 -5.99 10.39 -2.56
N TYR A 111 -7.30 10.18 -2.58
CA TYR A 111 -7.92 9.09 -3.35
C TYR A 111 -7.66 9.20 -4.86
N TRP A 112 -7.63 10.41 -5.40
CA TRP A 112 -7.34 10.64 -6.82
C TRP A 112 -5.86 10.46 -7.12
N LEU A 113 -4.98 10.80 -6.18
CA LEU A 113 -3.55 10.52 -6.28
C LEU A 113 -3.26 9.01 -6.23
N ILE A 114 -3.93 8.24 -5.36
CA ILE A 114 -3.87 6.77 -5.37
C ILE A 114 -4.34 6.22 -6.72
N ALA A 115 -5.48 6.70 -7.22
CA ALA A 115 -6.01 6.28 -8.52
C ALA A 115 -5.04 6.60 -9.66
N ALA A 116 -4.42 7.79 -9.64
CA ALA A 116 -3.40 8.19 -10.60
C ALA A 116 -2.17 7.26 -10.55
N ALA A 117 -1.67 6.92 -9.35
CA ALA A 117 -0.55 5.99 -9.18
C ALA A 117 -0.89 4.59 -9.72
N ALA A 118 -2.09 4.07 -9.40
CA ALA A 118 -2.57 2.78 -9.88
C ALA A 118 -2.75 2.77 -11.41
N MET A 119 -3.38 3.78 -12.00
CA MET A 119 -3.57 3.88 -13.45
C MET A 119 -2.23 4.06 -14.18
N THR A 120 -1.27 4.76 -13.57
CA THR A 120 0.09 4.89 -14.12
C THR A 120 0.79 3.53 -14.14
N ALA A 121 0.74 2.77 -13.04
CA ALA A 121 1.26 1.41 -13.00
C ALA A 121 0.60 0.51 -14.05
N ALA A 122 -0.72 0.59 -14.20
CA ALA A 122 -1.45 -0.17 -15.21
C ALA A 122 -1.02 0.19 -16.64
N THR A 123 -0.88 1.49 -16.92
CA THR A 123 -0.38 2.02 -18.18
C THR A 123 1.01 1.49 -18.49
N LEU A 124 1.94 1.56 -17.52
CA LEU A 124 3.30 1.04 -17.67
C LEU A 124 3.32 -0.47 -17.92
N CYS A 125 2.49 -1.23 -17.20
CA CYS A 125 2.35 -2.66 -17.44
C CYS A 125 1.89 -2.94 -18.87
N PHE A 126 0.81 -2.32 -19.34
CA PHE A 126 0.33 -2.56 -20.70
C PHE A 126 1.34 -2.11 -21.76
N PHE A 127 2.01 -0.98 -21.56
CA PHE A 127 3.06 -0.47 -22.44
C PHE A 127 4.26 -1.42 -22.54
N LEU A 128 4.86 -1.78 -21.41
CA LEU A 128 6.04 -2.64 -21.39
C LEU A 128 5.69 -4.06 -21.85
N TYR A 129 4.60 -4.66 -21.38
CA TYR A 129 4.18 -5.97 -21.86
C TYR A 129 3.73 -5.99 -23.33
N HIS A 130 3.34 -4.85 -23.91
CA HIS A 130 3.15 -4.74 -25.36
C HIS A 130 4.49 -4.85 -26.11
N LYS A 131 5.53 -4.14 -25.66
CA LYS A 131 6.86 -4.16 -26.29
C LYS A 131 7.51 -5.55 -26.26
N TYR A 132 7.26 -6.32 -25.20
CA TYR A 132 7.74 -7.70 -25.05
C TYR A 132 6.72 -8.76 -25.48
N TYR A 133 5.66 -8.36 -26.21
CA TYR A 133 4.60 -9.27 -26.62
C TYR A 133 5.09 -10.34 -27.59
N LYS A 134 4.96 -11.60 -27.17
CA LYS A 134 5.08 -12.77 -28.04
C LYS A 134 3.95 -13.74 -27.70
N LYS A 135 3.11 -14.06 -28.70
CA LYS A 135 1.87 -14.83 -28.54
C LYS A 135 2.07 -16.17 -27.83
N ASP A 136 3.18 -16.85 -28.08
CA ASP A 136 3.46 -18.18 -27.54
C ASP A 136 4.19 -18.16 -26.17
N ASN A 137 4.50 -16.98 -25.62
CA ASN A 137 5.32 -16.86 -24.42
C ASN A 137 4.52 -16.49 -23.16
N VAL A 138 3.19 -16.56 -23.19
CA VAL A 138 2.33 -16.20 -22.04
C VAL A 138 2.73 -16.96 -20.77
N ALA A 139 2.97 -18.28 -20.88
CA ALA A 139 3.41 -19.09 -19.75
C ALA A 139 4.79 -18.64 -19.21
N SER A 140 5.76 -18.38 -20.09
CA SER A 140 7.08 -17.87 -19.71
C SER A 140 7.03 -16.50 -19.03
N LEU A 141 6.26 -15.56 -19.57
CA LEU A 141 6.14 -14.19 -19.04
C LEU A 141 5.43 -14.15 -17.69
N SER A 142 4.61 -15.16 -17.38
CA SER A 142 3.89 -15.26 -16.10
C SER A 142 4.77 -15.72 -14.95
N ILE A 143 5.97 -16.26 -15.22
CA ILE A 143 6.86 -16.76 -14.16
C ILE A 143 7.42 -15.63 -13.30
N ALA A 144 7.80 -14.49 -13.89
CA ALA A 144 8.44 -13.40 -13.14
C ALA A 144 7.52 -12.81 -12.03
N PRO A 145 6.25 -12.44 -12.29
CA PRO A 145 5.36 -11.98 -11.23
C PRO A 145 5.10 -13.03 -10.14
N LEU A 146 4.95 -14.31 -10.51
CA LEU A 146 4.71 -15.38 -9.55
C LEU A 146 5.92 -15.64 -8.67
N PHE A 147 7.12 -15.61 -9.25
CA PHE A 147 8.37 -15.73 -8.51
C PHE A 147 8.54 -14.58 -7.52
N ILE A 148 8.26 -13.34 -7.94
CA ILE A 148 8.36 -12.17 -7.05
C ILE A 148 7.29 -12.23 -5.96
N LEU A 149 6.05 -12.62 -6.26
CA LEU A 149 5.01 -12.77 -5.23
C LEU A 149 5.35 -13.91 -4.26
N TRP A 150 5.88 -15.03 -4.75
CA TRP A 150 6.37 -16.12 -3.90
C TRP A 150 7.49 -15.64 -2.99
N LEU A 151 8.43 -14.86 -3.50
CA LEU A 151 9.50 -14.25 -2.70
C LEU A 151 8.94 -13.28 -1.66
N VAL A 152 7.94 -12.46 -2.00
CA VAL A 152 7.24 -11.60 -1.02
C VAL A 152 6.59 -12.46 0.08
N CYS A 153 5.90 -13.55 -0.27
CA CYS A 153 5.32 -14.45 0.72
C CYS A 153 6.41 -15.10 1.61
N LEU A 154 7.54 -15.50 1.01
CA LEU A 154 8.68 -16.08 1.71
C LEU A 154 9.33 -15.09 2.68
N LEU A 155 9.50 -13.83 2.28
CA LEU A 155 10.17 -12.82 3.11
C LEU A 155 9.27 -12.28 4.23
N ILE A 156 8.00 -12.06 3.94
CA ILE A 156 7.08 -11.32 4.82
C ILE A 156 6.21 -12.26 5.66
N ALA A 157 5.85 -13.44 5.14
CA ALA A 157 4.86 -14.30 5.77
C ALA A 157 5.44 -15.65 6.24
N PHE A 158 6.68 -16.01 5.89
CA PHE A 158 7.27 -17.27 6.32
C PHE A 158 7.67 -17.21 7.81
N PRO A 159 7.06 -18.02 8.69
CA PRO A 159 7.38 -17.98 10.11
C PRO A 159 8.70 -18.71 10.37
N VAL A 160 9.64 -17.99 10.98
CA VAL A 160 10.91 -18.52 11.50
C VAL A 160 11.06 -17.97 12.91
N GLY A 161 10.86 -18.83 13.91
CA GLY A 161 10.69 -18.38 15.30
C GLY A 161 9.56 -17.36 15.42
N ASP A 162 9.75 -16.36 16.28
CA ASP A 162 8.73 -15.34 16.59
C ASP A 162 8.74 -14.13 15.64
N GLY A 163 9.76 -14.04 14.77
CA GLY A 163 10.07 -12.82 14.02
C GLY A 163 10.07 -12.94 12.50
N GLY A 164 9.72 -14.11 11.96
CA GLY A 164 9.77 -14.43 10.53
C GLY A 164 11.18 -14.50 9.94
N LEU A 165 11.28 -14.65 8.61
CA LEU A 165 12.57 -14.82 7.92
C LEU A 165 13.50 -13.59 8.09
N ILE A 166 12.93 -12.38 8.13
CA ILE A 166 13.64 -11.13 8.38
C ILE A 166 13.01 -10.44 9.60
N PRO A 167 13.76 -10.27 10.71
CA PRO A 167 13.25 -9.60 11.91
C PRO A 167 12.71 -8.20 11.59
N GLY A 168 11.49 -7.90 12.07
CA GLY A 168 10.84 -6.60 11.88
C GLY A 168 10.07 -6.43 10.56
N VAL A 169 10.14 -7.40 9.64
CA VAL A 169 9.39 -7.41 8.36
C VAL A 169 8.28 -8.45 8.35
N PHE A 170 8.24 -9.32 9.36
CA PHE A 170 7.24 -10.38 9.47
C PHE A 170 5.84 -9.83 9.69
N LEU A 171 4.98 -10.03 8.69
CA LEU A 171 3.55 -9.81 8.77
C LEU A 171 2.87 -11.19 8.65
N PRO A 172 2.58 -11.87 9.78
CA PRO A 172 1.88 -13.16 9.76
C PRO A 172 0.52 -13.05 9.04
N GLY A 173 -0.14 -11.89 9.17
CA GLY A 173 -1.38 -11.58 8.47
C GLY A 173 -1.27 -11.53 6.95
N ALA A 174 -0.07 -11.36 6.37
CA ALA A 174 0.12 -11.30 4.91
C ALA A 174 0.00 -12.67 4.21
N GLY A 175 -0.23 -13.76 4.96
CA GLY A 175 -0.38 -15.11 4.43
C GLY A 175 -1.48 -15.27 3.39
N PHE A 176 -2.47 -14.38 3.33
CA PHE A 176 -3.52 -14.42 2.30
C PHE A 176 -2.97 -14.26 0.87
N PHE A 177 -1.77 -13.70 0.68
CA PHE A 177 -1.13 -13.58 -0.64
C PHE A 177 -0.79 -14.94 -1.30
N LEU A 178 -0.77 -16.03 -0.53
CA LEU A 178 -0.64 -17.38 -1.07
C LEU A 178 -1.80 -17.78 -1.97
N VAL A 179 -3.01 -17.35 -1.67
CA VAL A 179 -4.21 -17.75 -2.41
C VAL A 179 -4.15 -17.28 -3.86
N PRO A 180 -3.87 -15.99 -4.17
CA PRO A 180 -3.69 -15.55 -5.55
C PRO A 180 -2.40 -16.09 -6.17
N LEU A 181 -1.35 -16.39 -5.39
CA LEU A 181 -0.15 -17.06 -5.88
C LEU A 181 -0.48 -18.47 -6.41
N ILE A 182 -1.16 -19.30 -5.61
CA ILE A 182 -1.57 -20.66 -5.98
C ILE A 182 -2.52 -20.62 -7.18
N ALA A 183 -3.49 -19.71 -7.18
CA ALA A 183 -4.39 -19.53 -8.33
C ALA A 183 -3.62 -19.13 -9.61
N GLY A 184 -2.60 -18.28 -9.47
CA GLY A 184 -1.68 -17.93 -10.54
C GLY A 184 -0.87 -19.11 -11.07
N LEU A 185 -0.36 -19.98 -10.20
CA LEU A 185 0.33 -21.22 -10.59
C LEU A 185 -0.62 -22.15 -11.39
N LEU A 186 -1.89 -22.27 -10.97
CA LEU A 186 -2.91 -23.02 -11.71
C LEU A 186 -3.18 -22.42 -13.10
N MET A 187 -3.27 -21.09 -13.20
CA MET A 187 -3.42 -20.41 -14.50
C MET A 187 -2.22 -20.64 -15.42
N VAL A 188 -1.00 -20.69 -14.88
CA VAL A 188 0.21 -21.03 -15.65
C VAL A 188 0.17 -22.48 -16.10
N TRP A 189 -0.20 -23.42 -15.22
CA TRP A 189 -0.37 -24.83 -15.57
C TRP A 189 -1.36 -25.01 -16.74
N LEU A 190 -2.48 -24.29 -16.72
CA LEU A 190 -3.45 -24.27 -17.84
C LEU A 190 -2.79 -23.77 -19.13
N ASN A 191 -2.04 -22.67 -19.08
CA ASN A 191 -1.36 -22.09 -20.26
C ASN A 191 -0.21 -22.97 -20.80
N ILE A 192 0.41 -23.79 -19.95
CA ILE A 192 1.36 -24.82 -20.39
C ILE A 192 0.60 -25.92 -21.15
N ASN A 193 -0.50 -26.43 -20.60
CA ASN A 193 -1.20 -27.59 -21.17
C ASN A 193 -2.10 -27.26 -22.36
N GLN A 194 -2.62 -26.03 -22.42
CA GLN A 194 -3.59 -25.59 -23.42
C GLN A 194 -3.06 -24.35 -24.13
N ARG A 195 -3.06 -24.36 -25.47
CA ARG A 195 -2.61 -23.19 -26.25
C ARG A 195 -3.50 -21.96 -26.05
N ARG A 196 -4.81 -22.20 -25.87
CA ARG A 196 -5.81 -21.19 -25.54
C ARG A 196 -6.72 -21.77 -24.46
N PRO A 197 -6.37 -21.61 -23.18
CA PRO A 197 -7.26 -21.99 -22.09
C PRO A 197 -8.58 -21.22 -22.20
N SER A 198 -9.64 -21.77 -21.61
CA SER A 198 -10.90 -21.05 -21.49
C SER A 198 -10.70 -19.74 -20.71
N TYR A 199 -11.04 -18.60 -21.33
CA TYR A 199 -10.94 -17.30 -20.65
C TYR A 199 -11.85 -17.23 -19.43
N ILE A 200 -13.00 -17.89 -19.46
CA ILE A 200 -13.92 -17.96 -18.32
C ILE A 200 -13.22 -18.62 -17.14
N LEU A 201 -12.55 -19.77 -17.37
CA LEU A 201 -11.82 -20.49 -16.34
C LEU A 201 -10.68 -19.64 -15.77
N LEU A 202 -9.91 -18.96 -16.63
CA LEU A 202 -8.83 -18.08 -16.17
C LEU A 202 -9.36 -16.89 -15.35
N VAL A 203 -10.48 -16.28 -15.75
CA VAL A 203 -11.10 -15.19 -15.00
C VAL A 203 -11.60 -15.66 -13.63
N ILE A 204 -12.19 -16.86 -13.53
CA ILE A 204 -12.58 -17.45 -12.24
C ILE A 204 -11.35 -17.63 -11.33
N LEU A 205 -10.23 -18.14 -11.88
CA LEU A 205 -8.97 -18.28 -11.12
C LEU A 205 -8.32 -16.93 -10.79
N ALA A 206 -8.62 -15.86 -11.51
CA ALA A 206 -8.12 -14.52 -11.20
C ALA A 206 -8.91 -13.80 -10.08
N VAL A 207 -10.09 -14.32 -9.69
CA VAL A 207 -10.94 -13.71 -8.65
C VAL A 207 -10.17 -13.46 -7.35
N PRO A 208 -9.41 -14.42 -6.78
CA PRO A 208 -8.65 -14.16 -5.55
C PRO A 208 -7.67 -13.00 -5.70
N ALA A 209 -6.97 -12.89 -6.84
CA ALA A 209 -6.01 -11.80 -7.06
C ALA A 209 -6.72 -10.44 -7.07
N LEU A 210 -7.85 -10.33 -7.78
CA LEU A 210 -8.62 -9.08 -7.86
C LEU A 210 -9.16 -8.65 -6.49
N PHE A 211 -9.78 -9.57 -5.76
CA PHE A 211 -10.45 -9.24 -4.49
C PHE A 211 -9.47 -9.02 -3.34
N ILE A 212 -8.30 -9.65 -3.38
CA ILE A 212 -7.26 -9.42 -2.38
C ILE A 212 -6.50 -8.12 -2.70
N PHE A 213 -5.97 -7.95 -3.91
CA PHE A 213 -5.08 -6.80 -4.18
C PHE A 213 -5.84 -5.47 -4.29
N THR A 214 -7.02 -5.44 -4.90
CA THR A 214 -7.72 -4.17 -5.19
C THR A 214 -8.02 -3.34 -3.93
N PRO A 215 -8.55 -3.93 -2.83
CA PRO A 215 -8.73 -3.18 -1.59
C PRO A 215 -7.42 -2.61 -1.05
N PHE A 216 -6.32 -3.37 -1.10
CA PHE A 216 -5.03 -2.94 -0.56
C PHE A 216 -4.35 -1.82 -1.35
N VAL A 217 -4.61 -1.71 -2.67
CA VAL A 217 -4.15 -0.56 -3.47
C VAL A 217 -4.63 0.76 -2.86
N LYS A 218 -5.86 0.78 -2.33
CA LYS A 218 -6.45 1.94 -1.62
C LYS A 218 -6.09 1.94 -0.13
N ALA A 219 -6.26 0.81 0.55
CA ALA A 219 -6.25 0.75 1.99
C ALA A 219 -4.88 1.10 2.59
N PHE A 220 -3.77 0.69 1.97
CA PHE A 220 -2.45 0.98 2.53
C PHE A 220 -2.12 2.48 2.55
N PRO A 221 -2.18 3.23 1.44
CA PRO A 221 -1.90 4.66 1.50
C PRO A 221 -2.92 5.45 2.33
N VAL A 222 -4.16 4.97 2.46
CA VAL A 222 -5.16 5.59 3.33
C VAL A 222 -4.84 5.36 4.81
N ALA A 223 -4.44 4.15 5.19
CA ALA A 223 -4.20 3.77 6.58
C ALA A 223 -2.84 4.26 7.10
N LEU A 224 -1.82 4.29 6.24
CA LEU A 224 -0.43 4.62 6.61
C LEU A 224 0.01 6.00 6.07
N GLY A 225 -0.89 6.71 5.38
CA GLY A 225 -0.63 8.02 4.79
C GLY A 225 0.04 7.97 3.42
N MET A 226 0.14 9.14 2.80
CA MET A 226 0.63 9.31 1.42
C MET A 226 2.13 9.08 1.25
N GLY A 227 2.89 8.99 2.36
CA GLY A 227 4.32 8.66 2.31
C GLY A 227 4.64 7.34 1.62
N ILE A 228 3.67 6.41 1.59
CA ILE A 228 3.78 5.12 0.90
C ILE A 228 2.93 5.02 -0.36
N LEU A 229 2.61 6.15 -1.03
CA LEU A 229 1.81 6.17 -2.26
C LEU A 229 2.29 5.16 -3.31
N PHE A 230 3.61 4.94 -3.38
CA PHE A 230 4.21 3.96 -4.29
C PHE A 230 3.68 2.52 -4.11
N VAL A 231 3.18 2.15 -2.93
CA VAL A 231 2.59 0.83 -2.67
C VAL A 231 1.37 0.60 -3.56
N ALA A 232 0.58 1.64 -3.86
CA ALA A 232 -0.54 1.54 -4.81
C ALA A 232 -0.06 1.09 -6.20
N ALA A 233 1.06 1.65 -6.68
CA ALA A 233 1.65 1.29 -7.97
C ALA A 233 2.27 -0.11 -7.95
N ILE A 234 2.96 -0.50 -6.86
CA ILE A 234 3.55 -1.82 -6.69
C ILE A 234 2.46 -2.91 -6.69
N LEU A 235 1.40 -2.73 -5.89
CA LEU A 235 0.30 -3.68 -5.80
C LEU A 235 -0.48 -3.80 -7.10
N THR A 236 -0.68 -2.68 -7.81
CA THR A 236 -1.32 -2.70 -9.14
C THR A 236 -0.45 -3.44 -10.16
N THR A 237 0.88 -3.24 -10.12
CA THR A 237 1.83 -3.95 -10.98
C THR A 237 1.83 -5.45 -10.70
N LEU A 238 1.85 -5.85 -9.42
CA LEU A 238 1.73 -7.25 -9.00
C LEU A 238 0.42 -7.86 -9.49
N LEU A 239 -0.71 -7.18 -9.27
CA LEU A 239 -2.03 -7.62 -9.72
C LEU A 239 -2.04 -7.87 -11.24
N ILE A 240 -1.60 -6.90 -12.05
CA ILE A 240 -1.57 -7.06 -13.51
C ILE A 240 -0.59 -8.16 -13.93
N GLY A 241 0.53 -8.30 -13.22
CA GLY A 241 1.47 -9.40 -13.39
C GLY A 241 0.84 -10.78 -13.18
N LEU A 242 0.02 -10.93 -12.13
CA LEU A 242 -0.74 -12.18 -11.87
C LEU A 242 -1.81 -12.44 -12.93
N LEU A 243 -2.27 -11.40 -13.63
CA LEU A 243 -3.24 -11.51 -14.72
C LEU A 243 -2.59 -11.79 -16.09
N ILE A 244 -1.25 -11.86 -16.21
CA ILE A 244 -0.55 -12.21 -17.47
C ILE A 244 -1.10 -13.47 -18.13
N PRO A 245 -1.43 -14.56 -17.41
CA PRO A 245 -2.06 -15.74 -18.03
C PRO A 245 -3.34 -15.43 -18.83
N ILE A 246 -4.00 -14.30 -18.57
CA ILE A 246 -5.18 -13.78 -19.27
C ILE A 246 -4.77 -12.69 -20.28
N ILE A 247 -4.23 -11.57 -19.78
CA ILE A 247 -3.94 -10.37 -20.59
C ILE A 247 -2.82 -10.63 -21.59
N GLY A 248 -1.97 -11.62 -21.33
CA GLY A 248 -0.91 -12.08 -22.21
C GLY A 248 -1.44 -12.44 -23.58
N HIS A 249 -2.65 -13.02 -23.68
CA HIS A 249 -3.27 -13.40 -24.95
C HIS A 249 -3.85 -12.22 -25.74
N TYR A 250 -4.14 -11.10 -25.09
CA TYR A 250 -4.73 -9.94 -25.74
C TYR A 250 -3.69 -9.17 -26.58
N ARG A 251 -3.94 -8.98 -27.87
CA ARG A 251 -2.95 -8.39 -28.80
C ARG A 251 -2.78 -6.87 -28.60
N ARG A 252 -3.88 -6.13 -28.43
CA ARG A 252 -3.90 -4.66 -28.45
C ARG A 252 -3.60 -4.02 -27.08
N LYS A 253 -2.52 -4.46 -26.42
CA LYS A 253 -2.08 -3.90 -25.13
C LYS A 253 -1.70 -2.42 -25.24
N ASP A 254 -1.25 -1.98 -26.41
CA ASP A 254 -1.05 -0.57 -26.78
C ASP A 254 -2.31 0.28 -26.59
N LEU A 255 -3.48 -0.23 -27.01
CA LEU A 255 -4.75 0.47 -26.79
C LEU A 255 -5.09 0.57 -25.29
N LEU A 256 -4.86 -0.49 -24.51
CA LEU A 256 -5.08 -0.45 -23.05
C LEU A 256 -4.10 0.48 -22.36
N SER A 257 -2.86 0.54 -22.83
CA SER A 257 -1.87 1.52 -22.37
C SER A 257 -2.33 2.94 -22.69
N PHE A 258 -2.86 3.20 -23.88
CA PHE A 258 -3.35 4.52 -24.25
C PHE A 258 -4.57 4.95 -23.42
N ILE A 259 -5.54 4.05 -23.23
CA ILE A 259 -6.70 4.29 -22.36
C ILE A 259 -6.24 4.53 -20.91
N GLY A 260 -5.30 3.72 -20.42
CA GLY A 260 -4.69 3.90 -19.11
C GLY A 260 -4.01 5.26 -18.95
N LEU A 261 -3.29 5.72 -19.98
CA LEU A 261 -2.64 7.03 -19.96
C LEU A 261 -3.66 8.16 -19.85
N ILE A 262 -4.75 8.10 -20.62
CA ILE A 262 -5.85 9.08 -20.51
C ILE A 262 -6.44 9.04 -19.10
N ALA A 263 -6.70 7.85 -18.55
CA ALA A 263 -7.22 7.70 -17.20
C ALA A 263 -6.27 8.28 -16.14
N THR A 264 -4.96 8.06 -16.27
CA THR A 264 -3.93 8.70 -15.43
C THR A 264 -4.04 10.22 -15.50
N LEU A 265 -4.06 10.81 -16.70
CA LEU A 265 -4.12 12.26 -16.86
C LEU A 265 -5.40 12.86 -16.27
N VAL A 266 -6.55 12.18 -16.44
CA VAL A 266 -7.82 12.58 -15.82
C VAL A 266 -7.73 12.53 -14.29
N CYS A 267 -7.21 11.44 -13.71
CA CYS A 267 -7.05 11.32 -12.26
C CYS A 267 -6.11 12.39 -11.68
N VAL A 268 -4.98 12.65 -12.35
CA VAL A 268 -4.03 13.71 -11.94
C VAL A 268 -4.68 15.09 -12.04
N GLY A 269 -5.32 15.40 -13.18
CA GLY A 269 -6.00 16.66 -13.38
C GLY A 269 -7.10 16.90 -12.33
N TYR A 270 -7.89 15.87 -12.03
CA TYR A 270 -8.93 15.96 -11.01
C TYR A 270 -8.37 16.07 -9.59
N ALA A 271 -7.26 15.39 -9.29
CA ALA A 271 -6.58 15.52 -8.00
C ALA A 271 -6.18 16.97 -7.73
N PHE A 272 -5.56 17.64 -8.71
CA PHE A 272 -5.14 19.04 -8.56
C PHE A 272 -6.32 20.01 -8.62
N ALA A 273 -7.33 19.78 -9.46
CA ALA A 273 -8.53 20.61 -9.49
C ALA A 273 -9.35 20.55 -8.19
N LYS A 274 -9.13 19.55 -7.34
CA LYS A 274 -9.73 19.39 -6.01
C LYS A 274 -8.76 19.66 -4.86
N ALA A 275 -7.58 20.20 -5.14
CA ALA A 275 -6.58 20.56 -4.14
C ALA A 275 -6.83 21.97 -3.58
N GLU A 276 -8.03 22.19 -3.03
CA GLU A 276 -8.42 23.49 -2.45
C GLU A 276 -9.23 23.26 -1.17
N PHE A 277 -9.04 24.15 -0.17
CA PHE A 277 -9.80 24.12 1.06
C PHE A 277 -11.15 24.82 0.87
N THR A 278 -12.23 24.15 1.31
CA THR A 278 -13.61 24.66 1.21
C THR A 278 -14.34 24.42 2.54
N PRO A 279 -15.52 25.00 2.77
CA PRO A 279 -16.30 24.67 3.98
C PRO A 279 -16.61 23.17 4.12
N SER A 280 -16.69 22.43 3.01
CA SER A 280 -16.83 20.96 2.99
C SER A 280 -15.51 20.18 3.05
N GLN A 281 -14.38 20.86 2.87
CA GLN A 281 -13.02 20.30 2.92
C GLN A 281 -12.14 21.28 3.73
N PRO A 282 -12.40 21.45 5.03
CA PRO A 282 -11.73 22.47 5.83
C PRO A 282 -10.24 22.13 5.99
N GLN A 283 -9.41 23.16 6.02
CA GLN A 283 -7.99 23.00 6.34
C GLN A 283 -7.85 22.41 7.75
N SER A 284 -7.00 21.39 7.89
CA SER A 284 -6.63 20.86 9.20
C SER A 284 -5.80 21.93 9.92
N THR A 285 -6.18 22.28 11.14
CA THR A 285 -5.45 23.27 11.95
C THR A 285 -5.18 22.70 13.33
N SER A 286 -4.14 23.22 13.98
CA SER A 286 -3.78 22.86 15.34
C SER A 286 -3.55 24.08 16.22
N LEU A 287 -3.97 23.97 17.47
CA LEU A 287 -3.75 24.98 18.49
C LEU A 287 -3.64 24.29 19.84
N VAL A 288 -2.55 24.56 20.54
CA VAL A 288 -2.24 24.00 21.86
C VAL A 288 -2.07 25.17 22.82
N TYR A 289 -2.72 25.06 23.98
CA TYR A 289 -2.51 25.97 25.11
C TYR A 289 -1.52 25.33 26.06
N ILE A 290 -0.39 25.98 26.28
CA ILE A 290 0.66 25.51 27.17
C ILE A 290 0.79 26.49 28.31
N GLN A 291 0.76 25.96 29.53
CA GLN A 291 0.80 26.74 30.76
C GLN A 291 1.97 26.28 31.61
N ASN A 292 2.78 27.24 32.05
CA ASN A 292 3.80 27.04 33.06
C ASN A 292 3.21 27.49 34.41
N GLN A 293 3.07 26.54 35.33
CA GLN A 293 2.48 26.79 36.65
C GLN A 293 3.46 27.47 37.61
N ASP A 294 4.77 27.26 37.43
CA ASP A 294 5.80 27.82 38.29
C ASP A 294 5.97 29.32 38.01
N ASP A 295 6.03 29.69 36.73
CA ASP A 295 6.20 31.09 36.30
C ASP A 295 4.87 31.84 36.11
N GLN A 296 3.73 31.16 36.28
CA GLN A 296 2.39 31.69 36.00
C GLN A 296 2.25 32.31 34.60
N THR A 297 2.88 31.68 33.60
CA THR A 297 2.82 32.13 32.20
C THR A 297 2.06 31.14 31.32
N ALA A 298 1.54 31.62 30.19
CA ALA A 298 0.87 30.78 29.21
C ALA A 298 1.18 31.20 27.78
N GLN A 299 1.12 30.23 26.87
CA GLN A 299 1.40 30.40 25.44
C GLN A 299 0.42 29.60 24.59
N TRP A 300 0.02 30.18 23.47
CA TRP A 300 -0.57 29.47 22.34
C TRP A 300 0.55 28.95 21.46
N ALA A 301 0.47 27.70 21.05
CA ALA A 301 1.39 27.08 20.11
C ALA A 301 0.62 26.36 19.00
N THR A 302 1.21 26.24 17.83
CA THR A 302 0.64 25.48 16.71
C THR A 302 1.71 24.62 16.05
N TYR A 303 1.30 23.48 15.51
CA TYR A 303 2.13 22.66 14.61
C TYR A 303 2.01 23.11 13.15
N ASP A 304 1.09 24.03 12.84
CA ASP A 304 0.77 24.45 11.48
C ASP A 304 1.91 25.33 10.92
N GLU A 305 2.39 25.00 9.73
CA GLU A 305 3.33 25.83 8.96
C GLU A 305 2.61 26.96 8.22
N VAL A 306 1.36 26.75 7.78
CA VAL A 306 0.53 27.74 7.09
C VAL A 306 -0.64 28.16 7.98
N LEU A 307 -0.53 29.35 8.57
CA LEU A 307 -1.54 29.88 9.48
C LEU A 307 -2.85 30.24 8.74
N THR A 308 -3.95 29.72 9.26
CA THR A 308 -5.32 30.13 8.91
C THR A 308 -5.76 31.37 9.68
N ASP A 309 -6.83 32.03 9.23
CA ASP A 309 -7.45 33.16 9.94
C ASP A 309 -7.80 32.82 11.40
N TRP A 310 -8.23 31.58 11.66
CA TRP A 310 -8.56 31.12 13.01
C TRP A 310 -7.31 31.02 13.90
N THR A 311 -6.22 30.45 13.39
CA THR A 311 -4.94 30.39 14.13
C THR A 311 -4.33 31.78 14.32
N LYS A 312 -4.39 32.64 13.29
CA LYS A 312 -3.91 34.03 13.37
C LYS A 312 -4.66 34.85 14.41
N ALA A 313 -5.97 34.60 14.58
CA ALA A 313 -6.75 35.26 15.63
C ALA A 313 -6.25 34.95 17.05
N LYS A 314 -5.42 33.91 17.25
CA LYS A 314 -4.82 33.53 18.53
C LYS A 314 -3.33 33.85 18.62
N LEU A 315 -2.60 33.64 17.53
CA LEU A 315 -1.15 33.80 17.46
C LEU A 315 -0.70 35.19 16.97
N GLY A 316 -1.60 35.97 16.37
CA GLY A 316 -1.28 37.19 15.63
C GLY A 316 -0.90 36.92 14.17
N GLU A 317 -0.67 37.99 13.40
CA GLU A 317 -0.28 37.89 11.97
C GLU A 317 1.17 37.42 11.79
N SER A 318 2.05 37.71 12.76
CA SER A 318 3.48 37.37 12.71
C SER A 318 3.96 36.80 14.05
N PRO A 319 3.54 35.58 14.42
CA PRO A 319 3.98 34.96 15.66
C PRO A 319 5.47 34.61 15.64
N ALA A 320 6.05 34.45 16.83
CA ALA A 320 7.43 34.01 16.97
C ALA A 320 7.56 32.51 16.67
N ALA A 321 8.74 32.08 16.23
CA ALA A 321 9.05 30.66 16.11
C ALA A 321 9.04 29.98 17.49
N ALA A 322 8.49 28.77 17.57
CA ALA A 322 8.37 28.05 18.84
C ALA A 322 9.66 27.30 19.27
N SER A 323 10.83 27.70 18.77
CA SER A 323 12.10 27.00 19.01
C SER A 323 12.48 26.89 20.48
N GLU A 324 12.20 27.93 21.28
CA GLU A 324 12.46 27.91 22.73
C GLU A 324 11.46 27.02 23.46
N LEU A 325 10.19 27.07 23.07
CA LEU A 325 9.14 26.23 23.64
C LEU A 325 9.42 24.74 23.39
N ASN A 326 9.91 24.40 22.19
CA ASN A 326 10.26 23.04 21.81
C ASN A 326 11.40 22.42 22.64
N LYS A 327 12.20 23.22 23.38
CA LYS A 327 13.26 22.68 24.27
C LYS A 327 12.70 22.02 25.52
N ASN A 328 11.54 22.48 26.00
CA ASN A 328 11.00 22.12 27.30
C ASN A 328 9.53 21.63 27.21
N THR A 329 9.09 21.17 26.03
CA THR A 329 7.71 20.74 25.80
C THR A 329 7.55 19.21 25.76
N ILE A 330 6.31 18.76 25.88
CA ILE A 330 5.88 17.37 25.75
C ILE A 330 5.96 16.95 24.28
N ASP A 331 6.39 15.70 24.06
CA ASP A 331 6.41 15.08 22.73
C ASP A 331 5.02 15.06 22.09
N SER A 332 4.96 15.33 20.79
CA SER A 332 3.71 15.17 20.03
C SER A 332 3.54 13.73 19.56
N LYS A 333 2.29 13.32 19.34
CA LYS A 333 1.93 12.00 18.80
C LYS A 333 2.71 11.65 17.51
N TYR A 334 3.04 12.66 16.71
CA TYR A 334 3.70 12.51 15.41
C TYR A 334 5.19 12.87 15.44
N GLY A 335 5.77 13.15 16.62
CA GLY A 335 7.18 13.51 16.76
C GLY A 335 7.55 14.86 16.14
N THR A 336 6.56 15.70 15.84
CA THR A 336 6.73 17.06 15.31
C THR A 336 6.76 18.10 16.43
N GLY A 337 7.69 19.06 16.33
CA GLY A 337 7.71 20.25 17.20
C GLY A 337 6.72 21.32 16.73
N PHE A 338 6.45 22.30 17.58
CA PHE A 338 5.63 23.46 17.22
C PHE A 338 6.36 24.35 16.21
N SER A 339 5.61 24.90 15.25
CA SER A 339 6.10 25.84 14.26
C SER A 339 6.13 27.26 14.83
N TYR A 340 5.01 27.68 15.42
CA TYR A 340 4.84 29.04 15.94
C TYR A 340 4.25 29.05 17.34
N ALA A 341 4.61 30.08 18.11
CA ALA A 341 4.07 30.33 19.43
C ALA A 341 3.85 31.83 19.70
N ALA A 342 2.87 32.13 20.54
CA ALA A 342 2.55 33.48 20.99
C ALA A 342 2.08 33.47 22.45
N THR A 343 2.27 34.57 23.17
CA THR A 343 1.79 34.69 24.55
C THR A 343 0.27 34.54 24.61
N ALA A 344 -0.21 33.74 25.57
CA ALA A 344 -1.61 33.53 25.85
C ALA A 344 -1.98 34.11 27.22
N PRO A 345 -3.24 34.52 27.44
CA PRO A 345 -3.70 34.90 28.77
C PRO A 345 -3.64 33.68 29.70
N TYR A 346 -2.99 33.84 30.85
CA TYR A 346 -2.94 32.81 31.88
C TYR A 346 -4.34 32.58 32.46
N LYS A 347 -4.78 31.33 32.47
CA LYS A 347 -6.04 30.89 33.08
C LYS A 347 -5.74 30.06 34.31
N GLU A 348 -6.20 30.52 35.46
CA GLU A 348 -6.14 29.74 36.69
C GLU A 348 -6.99 28.47 36.52
N LEU A 349 -6.33 27.30 36.57
CA LEU A 349 -6.99 26.00 36.47
C LEU A 349 -7.24 25.46 37.88
N ALA A 350 -8.32 24.68 38.05
CA ALA A 350 -8.57 23.99 39.31
C ALA A 350 -7.38 23.06 39.65
N PRO A 351 -6.99 22.95 40.92
CA PRO A 351 -5.88 22.07 41.32
C PRO A 351 -6.16 20.62 40.90
N VAL A 352 -5.17 19.99 40.27
CA VAL A 352 -5.23 18.56 39.92
C VAL A 352 -5.19 17.79 41.24
N ARG A 353 -6.26 17.01 41.52
CA ARG A 353 -6.39 16.20 42.74
C ARG A 353 -5.58 14.93 42.70
#